data_AF-A0A318PE12-F1
#
_entry.id   AF-A0A318PE12-F1
#
_cell.length_a   1.000
_cell.length_b   1.000
_cell.length_c   1.000
_cell.angle_alpha   90.00
_cell.angle_beta   90.00
_cell.angle_gamma   90.00
#
_symmetry.space_group_name_H-M   'P 1'
#
loop_
_entity.id
_entity.type
_entity.pdbx_description
1 polymer ?
#
loop_
_entity_poly.entity_id
_entity_poly.type
_entity_poly.pdbx_seq_one_letter_code
_entity_poly.pdbx_strand_id
1 'polypeptide(L)'
;MEKMIILLAIGYAIGFYVRDRRAKEVVAKQAAVRQQEDERRRQYRQEHDLSDPQNQLRFIDECSLKAVPSVNREAVRVLYAIDEWIKVCQPDWRFAFEVAMGSFIKTPYAPDDQRQKRAFNSYSGKRVDFLLIDRFGNPVLVVEYNGSGHDLSGDADARMAVKRLALQKAGIPLLEIPERMGKPDIFAALSEKTVMFEAEKRTG
;
A
#
# COMPACT_ATOMS: atom_id res chain seq x y z
N MET A 1 -15.00 69.69 40.24
CA MET A 1 -15.28 68.87 39.03
C MET A 1 -14.02 68.29 38.41
N GLU A 2 -12.96 69.08 38.22
CA GLU A 2 -11.70 68.64 37.61
C GLU A 2 -11.03 67.42 38.29
N LYS A 3 -10.93 67.41 39.63
CA LYS A 3 -10.40 66.27 40.39
C LYS A 3 -11.20 64.96 40.21
N MET A 4 -12.51 65.07 39.96
CA MET A 4 -13.39 63.91 39.75
C MET A 4 -13.18 63.29 38.36
N ILE A 5 -12.94 64.14 37.35
CA ILE A 5 -12.64 63.72 35.97
C ILE A 5 -11.29 63.01 35.91
N ILE A 6 -10.27 63.53 36.62
CA ILE A 6 -8.94 62.93 36.69
C ILE A 6 -8.99 61.53 37.34
N LEU A 7 -9.74 61.37 38.45
CA LEU A 7 -9.89 60.07 39.11
C LEU A 7 -10.60 59.04 38.22
N LEU A 8 -11.61 59.44 37.45
CA LEU A 8 -12.29 58.57 36.49
C LEU A 8 -11.37 58.16 35.33
N ALA A 9 -10.56 59.09 34.81
CA ALA A 9 -9.59 58.81 33.75
C ALA A 9 -8.50 57.82 34.20
N ILE A 10 -7.99 57.98 35.43
CA ILE A 10 -7.01 57.06 36.03
C ILE A 10 -7.64 55.66 36.21
N GLY A 11 -8.86 55.58 36.74
CA GLY A 11 -9.58 54.31 36.89
C GLY A 11 -9.80 53.59 35.56
N TYR A 12 -10.14 54.33 34.50
CA TYR A 12 -10.28 53.78 33.15
C TYR A 12 -8.95 53.25 32.59
N ALA A 13 -7.86 54.02 32.74
CA ALA A 13 -6.53 53.61 32.27
C ALA A 13 -6.03 52.35 32.99
N ILE A 14 -6.23 52.27 34.31
CA ILE A 14 -5.91 51.08 35.12
C ILE A 14 -6.76 49.89 34.66
N GLY A 15 -8.08 50.08 34.48
CA GLY A 15 -8.97 49.04 34.00
C GLY A 15 -8.58 48.48 32.63
N PHE A 16 -8.20 49.37 31.70
CA PHE A 16 -7.73 48.98 30.37
C PHE A 16 -6.41 48.20 30.44
N TYR A 17 -5.44 48.67 31.24
CA TYR A 17 -4.16 47.99 31.45
C TYR A 17 -4.33 46.59 32.04
N VAL A 18 -5.19 46.44 33.06
CA VAL A 18 -5.48 45.12 33.68
C VAL A 18 -6.17 44.19 32.68
N ARG A 19 -7.11 44.70 31.87
CA ARG A 19 -7.80 43.90 30.84
C ARG A 19 -6.86 43.42 29.74
N ASP A 20 -6.00 44.30 29.23
CA ASP A 20 -5.00 43.97 28.21
C ASP A 20 -3.99 42.93 28.74
N ARG A 21 -3.51 43.09 29.98
CA ARG A 21 -2.64 42.12 30.63
C ARG A 21 -3.32 40.75 30.78
N ARG A 22 -4.57 40.69 31.24
CA ARG A 22 -5.33 39.43 31.34
C ARG A 22 -5.55 38.78 29.98
N ALA A 23 -5.84 39.55 28.93
CA ALA A 23 -5.98 39.03 27.57
C ALA A 23 -4.66 38.42 27.07
N LYS A 24 -3.53 39.08 27.30
CA LYS A 24 -2.18 38.55 26.99
C LYS A 24 -1.87 37.27 27.77
N GLU A 25 -2.20 37.21 29.05
CA GLU A 25 -2.02 36.01 29.88
C GLU A 25 -2.89 34.84 29.40
N VAL A 26 -4.13 35.06 28.97
CA VAL A 26 -5.00 34.02 28.40
C VAL A 26 -4.42 33.50 27.09
N VAL A 27 -3.95 34.38 26.20
CA VAL A 27 -3.32 33.98 24.94
C VAL A 27 -2.02 33.20 25.19
N ALA A 28 -1.19 33.64 26.13
CA ALA A 28 0.04 32.94 26.50
C ALA A 28 -0.23 31.55 27.09
N LYS A 29 -1.26 31.41 27.96
CA LYS A 29 -1.70 30.11 28.47
C LYS A 29 -2.20 29.19 27.36
N GLN A 30 -3.02 29.72 26.43
CA GLN A 30 -3.49 28.95 25.29
C GLN A 30 -2.34 28.51 24.36
N ALA A 31 -1.34 29.37 24.15
CA ALA A 31 -0.15 29.03 23.38
C ALA A 31 0.70 27.94 24.07
N ALA A 32 0.90 28.03 25.38
CA ALA A 32 1.62 27.02 26.15
C ALA A 32 0.92 25.64 26.11
N VAL A 33 -0.41 25.62 26.23
CA VAL A 33 -1.19 24.37 26.09
C VAL A 33 -1.02 23.78 24.69
N ARG A 34 -1.10 24.59 23.63
CA ARG A 34 -0.87 24.13 22.25
C ARG A 34 0.53 23.58 22.05
N GLN A 35 1.56 24.24 22.58
CA GLN A 35 2.94 23.76 22.52
C GLN A 35 3.11 22.41 23.20
N GLN A 36 2.55 22.25 24.40
CA GLN A 36 2.56 20.99 25.13
C GLN A 36 1.83 19.88 24.37
N GLU A 37 0.69 20.17 23.75
CA GLU A 37 -0.02 19.22 22.90
C GLU A 37 0.79 18.83 21.66
N ASP A 38 1.47 19.78 21.03
CA ASP A 38 2.31 19.54 19.84
C ASP A 38 3.53 18.70 20.19
N GLU A 39 4.17 18.94 21.33
CA GLU A 39 5.27 18.12 21.85
C GLU A 39 4.80 16.69 22.14
N ARG A 40 3.66 16.53 22.82
CA ARG A 40 3.08 15.21 23.08
C ARG A 40 2.75 14.47 21.78
N ARG A 41 2.21 15.17 20.77
CA ARG A 41 1.95 14.60 19.43
C ARG A 41 3.24 14.19 18.73
N ARG A 42 4.33 14.95 18.88
CA ARG A 42 5.64 14.62 18.30
C ARG A 42 6.23 13.38 18.97
N GLN A 43 6.23 13.33 20.30
CA GLN A 43 6.68 12.16 21.07
C GLN A 43 5.89 10.92 20.68
N TYR A 44 4.56 11.00 20.68
CA TYR A 44 3.71 9.89 20.26
C TYR A 44 4.03 9.42 18.83
N ARG A 45 4.22 10.35 17.87
CA ARG A 45 4.61 9.96 16.50
C ARG A 45 5.96 9.26 16.46
N GLN A 46 6.94 9.72 17.22
CA GLN A 46 8.27 9.13 17.27
C GLN A 46 8.24 7.73 17.92
N GLU A 47 7.50 7.57 19.01
CA GLU A 47 7.32 6.29 19.70
C GLU A 47 6.56 5.28 18.83
N HIS A 48 5.70 5.74 17.92
CA HIS A 48 4.92 4.88 17.02
C HIS A 48 5.43 4.93 15.56
N ASP A 49 6.63 5.43 15.31
CA ASP A 49 7.20 5.50 13.98
C ASP A 49 7.66 4.10 13.52
N LEU A 50 6.90 3.49 12.61
CA LEU A 50 7.23 2.20 12.02
C LEU A 50 8.40 2.27 11.02
N SER A 51 8.94 3.45 10.70
CA SER A 51 10.19 3.54 9.94
C SER A 51 11.44 3.29 10.80
N ASP A 52 11.31 3.34 12.13
CA ASP A 52 12.36 3.00 13.08
C ASP A 52 12.35 1.49 13.41
N PRO A 53 13.41 0.73 13.08
CA PRO A 53 13.51 -0.69 13.42
C PRO A 53 13.39 -0.99 14.93
N GLN A 54 13.78 -0.07 15.82
CA GLN A 54 13.68 -0.29 17.26
C GLN A 54 12.22 -0.36 17.71
N ASN A 55 11.37 0.52 17.18
CA ASN A 55 9.93 0.48 17.43
C ASN A 55 9.31 -0.81 16.86
N GLN A 56 9.71 -1.23 15.65
CA GLN A 56 9.25 -2.49 15.06
C GLN A 56 9.56 -3.69 15.95
N LEU A 57 10.81 -3.78 16.44
CA LEU A 57 11.24 -4.85 17.35
C LEU A 57 10.43 -4.86 18.64
N ARG A 58 10.23 -3.69 19.26
CA ARG A 58 9.41 -3.56 20.48
C ARG A 58 7.98 -4.07 20.23
N PHE A 59 7.34 -3.65 19.14
CA PHE A 59 5.96 -4.09 18.83
C PHE A 59 5.85 -5.58 18.51
N ILE A 60 6.89 -6.18 17.92
CA ILE A 60 6.95 -7.63 17.67
C ILE A 60 7.12 -8.38 18.99
N ASP A 61 8.02 -7.93 19.86
CA ASP A 61 8.30 -8.55 21.17
C ASP A 61 7.08 -8.53 22.09
N GLU A 62 6.32 -7.42 22.08
CA GLU A 62 5.10 -7.25 22.86
C GLU A 62 3.89 -8.07 22.34
N CYS A 63 4.01 -8.74 21.18
CA CYS A 63 2.90 -9.41 20.50
C CYS A 63 3.13 -10.93 20.31
N SER A 64 2.09 -11.73 20.51
CA SER A 64 2.13 -13.15 20.15
C SER A 64 1.89 -13.34 18.65
N LEU A 65 2.83 -14.02 17.98
CA LEU A 65 2.74 -14.35 16.56
C LEU A 65 2.29 -15.81 16.36
N LYS A 66 1.53 -16.06 15.28
CA LYS A 66 1.13 -17.42 14.86
C LYS A 66 1.28 -17.61 13.36
N ALA A 67 1.66 -18.81 12.96
CA ALA A 67 1.66 -19.21 11.57
C ALA A 67 0.21 -19.39 11.07
N VAL A 68 -0.07 -18.94 9.86
CA VAL A 68 -1.35 -19.11 9.17
C VAL A 68 -1.11 -19.62 7.75
N PRO A 69 -2.06 -20.34 7.12
CA PRO A 69 -1.95 -20.72 5.72
C PRO A 69 -1.72 -19.49 4.85
N SER A 70 -0.67 -19.53 4.02
CA SER A 70 -0.28 -18.38 3.18
C SER A 70 -1.17 -18.21 1.94
N VAL A 71 -1.98 -19.21 1.60
CA VAL A 71 -2.91 -19.18 0.45
C VAL A 71 -4.30 -19.41 0.99
N ASN A 72 -5.25 -18.52 0.64
CA ASN A 72 -6.64 -18.68 1.01
C ASN A 72 -7.17 -20.02 0.49
N ARG A 73 -7.98 -20.70 1.31
CA ARG A 73 -8.63 -21.99 1.00
C ARG A 73 -9.24 -22.05 -0.39
N GLU A 74 -9.84 -20.95 -0.86
CA GLU A 74 -10.41 -20.90 -2.21
C GLU A 74 -9.36 -20.88 -3.32
N ALA A 75 -8.27 -20.14 -3.14
CA ALA A 75 -7.18 -20.00 -4.11
C ALA A 75 -6.26 -21.23 -4.18
N VAL A 76 -6.29 -22.11 -3.16
CA VAL A 76 -5.48 -23.34 -3.12
C VAL A 76 -5.75 -24.24 -4.33
N ARG A 77 -6.96 -24.28 -4.86
CA ARG A 77 -7.25 -25.08 -6.07
C ARG A 77 -6.55 -24.54 -7.32
N VAL A 78 -6.39 -23.22 -7.41
CA VAL A 78 -5.68 -22.56 -8.51
C VAL A 78 -4.19 -22.87 -8.41
N LEU A 79 -3.63 -22.83 -7.19
CA LEU A 79 -2.24 -23.21 -6.93
C LEU A 79 -1.93 -24.61 -7.48
N TYR A 80 -2.75 -25.61 -7.14
CA TYR A 80 -2.52 -26.99 -7.61
C TYR A 80 -2.81 -27.15 -9.11
N ALA A 81 -3.77 -26.40 -9.67
CA ALA A 81 -4.00 -26.40 -11.11
C ALA A 81 -2.78 -25.86 -11.87
N ILE A 82 -2.17 -24.76 -11.41
CA ILE A 82 -0.95 -24.19 -11.99
C ILE A 82 0.21 -25.18 -11.87
N ASP A 83 0.44 -25.76 -10.68
CA ASP A 83 1.54 -26.71 -10.44
C ASP A 83 1.45 -27.92 -11.36
N GLU A 84 0.27 -28.53 -11.49
CA GLU A 84 0.07 -29.67 -12.38
C GLU A 84 0.20 -29.28 -13.87
N TRP A 85 -0.33 -28.11 -14.26
CA TRP A 85 -0.19 -27.62 -15.63
C TRP A 85 1.29 -27.38 -15.98
N ILE A 86 2.08 -26.77 -15.08
CA ILE A 86 3.52 -26.57 -15.26
C ILE A 86 4.21 -27.93 -15.48
N LYS A 87 3.93 -28.92 -14.63
CA LYS A 87 4.54 -30.26 -14.75
C LYS A 87 4.29 -30.92 -16.10
N VAL A 88 3.13 -30.67 -16.72
CA VAL A 88 2.72 -31.30 -17.99
C VAL A 88 3.16 -30.48 -19.20
N CYS A 89 2.95 -29.16 -19.17
CA CYS A 89 3.05 -28.30 -20.34
C CYS A 89 4.34 -27.48 -20.38
N GLN A 90 4.91 -27.11 -19.22
CA GLN A 90 6.05 -26.21 -19.11
C GLN A 90 6.98 -26.62 -17.94
N PRO A 91 7.61 -27.82 -17.97
CA PRO A 91 8.29 -28.39 -16.81
C PRO A 91 9.51 -27.58 -16.32
N ASP A 92 10.03 -26.71 -17.18
CA ASP A 92 11.14 -25.79 -16.90
C ASP A 92 10.68 -24.51 -16.18
N TRP A 93 9.37 -24.27 -16.04
CA TRP A 93 8.82 -23.09 -15.38
C TRP A 93 8.61 -23.32 -13.88
N ARG A 94 8.55 -22.22 -13.13
CA ARG A 94 8.18 -22.22 -11.71
C ARG A 94 7.15 -21.14 -11.46
N PHE A 95 6.55 -21.16 -10.27
CA PHE A 95 5.70 -20.06 -9.83
C PHE A 95 5.93 -19.72 -8.37
N ALA A 96 5.64 -18.48 -8.01
CA ALA A 96 5.56 -18.01 -6.64
C ALA A 96 4.16 -17.42 -6.39
N PHE A 97 3.69 -17.51 -5.16
CA PHE A 97 2.41 -16.93 -4.75
C PHE A 97 2.63 -15.68 -3.91
N GLU A 98 1.65 -14.78 -3.93
CA GLU A 98 1.66 -13.56 -3.11
C GLU A 98 2.93 -12.73 -3.39
N VAL A 99 3.18 -12.34 -4.64
CA VAL A 99 4.42 -11.67 -5.03
C VAL A 99 4.21 -10.17 -5.15
N ALA A 100 4.99 -9.37 -4.43
CA ALA A 100 4.94 -7.91 -4.55
C ALA A 100 5.39 -7.46 -5.94
N MET A 101 4.61 -6.63 -6.62
CA MET A 101 4.87 -6.18 -7.99
C MET A 101 6.18 -5.42 -8.12
N GLY A 102 6.62 -4.71 -7.07
CA GLY A 102 7.90 -4.00 -7.05
C GLY A 102 9.12 -4.93 -7.11
N SER A 103 8.95 -6.25 -6.93
CA SER A 103 10.05 -7.22 -7.04
C SER A 103 10.35 -7.60 -8.50
N PHE A 104 9.37 -7.56 -9.40
CA PHE A 104 9.51 -7.99 -10.80
C PHE A 104 9.13 -6.92 -11.84
N ILE A 105 8.56 -5.79 -11.42
CA ILE A 105 8.33 -4.61 -12.27
C ILE A 105 9.12 -3.44 -11.71
N LYS A 106 9.92 -2.79 -12.56
CA LYS A 106 10.72 -1.62 -12.21
C LYS A 106 10.36 -0.46 -13.15
N THR A 107 10.45 0.77 -12.64
CA THR A 107 10.58 1.92 -13.53
C THR A 107 12.01 1.98 -14.07
N PRO A 108 12.24 2.65 -15.21
CA PRO A 108 13.59 2.99 -15.63
C PRO A 108 14.38 3.69 -14.51
N TYR A 109 15.71 3.66 -14.60
CA TYR A 109 16.55 4.37 -13.63
C TYR A 109 16.65 5.85 -14.02
N ALA A 110 15.90 6.73 -13.33
CA ALA A 110 16.13 8.16 -13.33
C ALA A 110 15.85 8.75 -11.93
N PRO A 111 16.88 8.89 -11.07
CA PRO A 111 16.70 9.24 -9.65
C PRO A 111 16.08 10.63 -9.43
N ASP A 112 16.27 11.56 -10.37
CA ASP A 112 15.74 12.92 -10.29
C ASP A 112 14.30 13.04 -10.81
N ASP A 113 13.77 12.02 -11.52
CA ASP A 113 12.39 12.05 -12.02
C ASP A 113 11.40 11.60 -10.94
N GLN A 114 10.84 12.58 -10.24
CA GLN A 114 9.79 12.35 -9.24
C GLN A 114 8.57 11.59 -9.79
N ARG A 115 8.29 11.65 -11.10
CA ARG A 115 7.19 10.87 -11.69
C ARG A 115 7.48 9.38 -11.65
N GLN A 116 8.73 8.96 -11.86
CA GLN A 116 9.11 7.55 -11.79
C GLN A 116 8.99 7.01 -10.36
N LYS A 117 9.46 7.79 -9.37
CA LYS A 117 9.30 7.45 -7.95
C LYS A 117 7.83 7.33 -7.56
N ARG A 118 6.99 8.28 -7.99
CA ARG A 118 5.54 8.23 -7.74
C ARG A 118 4.91 7.01 -8.40
N ALA A 119 5.24 6.72 -9.67
CA ALA A 119 4.73 5.56 -10.39
C ALA A 119 5.13 4.24 -9.70
N PHE A 120 6.41 4.07 -9.33
CA PHE A 120 6.88 2.89 -8.62
C PHE A 120 6.14 2.70 -7.29
N ASN A 121 5.98 3.76 -6.50
CA ASN A 121 5.24 3.71 -5.24
C ASN A 121 3.75 3.38 -5.43
N SER A 122 3.16 3.72 -6.58
CA SER A 122 1.76 3.42 -6.88
C SER A 122 1.47 1.92 -7.02
N TYR A 123 2.43 1.10 -7.47
CA TYR A 123 2.20 -0.34 -7.66
C TYR A 123 3.10 -1.26 -6.82
N SER A 124 4.27 -0.81 -6.38
CA SER A 124 5.32 -1.70 -5.83
C SER A 124 4.88 -2.55 -4.63
N GLY A 125 4.04 -1.99 -3.75
CA GLY A 125 3.48 -2.69 -2.59
C GLY A 125 2.24 -3.55 -2.89
N LYS A 126 1.69 -3.50 -4.11
CA LYS A 126 0.60 -4.38 -4.52
C LYS A 126 1.17 -5.77 -4.78
N ARG A 127 0.41 -6.81 -4.46
CA ARG A 127 0.82 -8.21 -4.64
C ARG A 127 -0.05 -8.87 -5.70
N VAL A 128 0.54 -9.77 -6.47
CA VAL A 128 -0.19 -10.69 -7.36
C VAL A 128 -0.36 -12.03 -6.67
N ASP A 129 -1.46 -12.72 -6.96
CA ASP A 129 -1.75 -14.01 -6.32
C ASP A 129 -0.76 -15.08 -6.77
N PHE A 130 -0.46 -15.15 -8.07
CA PHE A 130 0.57 -16.03 -8.62
C PHE A 130 1.39 -15.34 -9.71
N LEU A 131 2.70 -15.51 -9.65
CA LEU A 131 3.65 -15.13 -10.69
C LEU A 131 4.32 -16.39 -11.24
N LEU A 132 4.11 -16.67 -12.52
CA LEU A 132 4.84 -17.71 -13.24
C LEU A 132 6.12 -17.11 -13.81
N ILE A 133 7.20 -17.90 -13.76
CA ILE A 133 8.53 -17.56 -14.25
C ILE A 133 9.09 -18.66 -15.13
N ASP A 134 9.88 -18.28 -16.14
CA ASP A 134 10.64 -19.22 -16.96
C ASP A 134 11.85 -19.80 -16.20
N ARG A 135 12.61 -20.68 -16.87
CA ARG A 135 13.83 -21.31 -16.31
C ARG A 135 14.94 -20.33 -15.92
N PHE A 136 14.87 -19.09 -16.39
CA PHE A 136 15.85 -18.03 -16.09
C PHE A 136 15.33 -17.09 -15.00
N GLY A 137 14.12 -17.30 -14.49
CA GLY A 137 13.49 -16.46 -13.49
C GLY A 137 12.80 -15.23 -14.07
N ASN A 138 12.61 -15.13 -15.39
CA ASN A 138 11.90 -14.00 -15.99
C ASN A 138 10.38 -14.16 -15.79
N PRO A 139 9.65 -13.08 -15.48
CA PRO A 139 8.19 -13.12 -15.39
C PRO A 139 7.58 -13.47 -16.76
N VAL A 140 6.66 -14.44 -16.78
CA VAL A 140 5.98 -14.87 -18.02
C VAL A 140 4.47 -14.73 -17.98
N LEU A 141 3.84 -14.92 -16.83
CA LEU A 141 2.38 -14.80 -16.68
C LEU A 141 2.04 -14.48 -15.23
N VAL A 142 1.12 -13.55 -15.04
CA VAL A 142 0.46 -13.33 -13.75
C VAL A 142 -0.91 -13.98 -13.76
N VAL A 143 -1.25 -14.66 -12.67
CA VAL A 143 -2.59 -15.21 -12.43
C VAL A 143 -3.17 -14.58 -11.18
N GLU A 144 -4.38 -14.02 -11.29
CA GLU A 144 -5.16 -13.45 -10.17
C GLU A 144 -6.41 -14.30 -9.97
N TYR A 145 -6.75 -14.61 -8.72
CA TYR A 145 -7.93 -15.36 -8.34
C TYR A 145 -9.01 -14.44 -7.77
N ASN A 146 -10.12 -14.31 -8.50
CA ASN A 146 -11.25 -13.48 -8.11
C ASN A 146 -12.28 -14.34 -7.36
N GLY A 147 -12.01 -14.59 -6.07
CA GLY A 147 -12.87 -15.37 -5.18
C GLY A 147 -14.11 -14.63 -4.65
N SER A 148 -14.82 -15.27 -3.72
CA SER A 148 -16.13 -14.79 -3.19
C SER A 148 -16.07 -13.41 -2.50
N GLY A 149 -14.87 -12.97 -2.10
CA GLY A 149 -14.64 -11.67 -1.47
C GLY A 149 -14.21 -10.54 -2.41
N HIS A 150 -14.07 -10.81 -3.72
CA HIS A 150 -13.46 -9.87 -4.67
C HIS A 150 -14.20 -8.54 -4.77
N ASP A 151 -15.53 -8.56 -4.64
CA ASP A 151 -16.39 -7.37 -4.79
C ASP A 151 -16.83 -6.75 -3.44
N LEU A 152 -16.29 -7.21 -2.31
CA LEU A 152 -16.74 -6.78 -0.98
C LEU A 152 -16.22 -5.40 -0.56
N SER A 153 -15.30 -4.80 -1.32
CA SER A 153 -14.77 -3.46 -1.04
C SER A 153 -14.94 -2.54 -2.25
N GLY A 154 -15.46 -1.33 -2.04
CA GLY A 154 -15.69 -0.34 -3.10
C GLY A 154 -14.42 0.07 -3.88
N ASP A 155 -13.23 -0.19 -3.32
CA ASP A 155 -11.94 0.12 -3.95
C ASP A 155 -11.31 -1.06 -4.71
N ALA A 156 -11.97 -2.23 -4.76
CA ALA A 156 -11.43 -3.43 -5.41
C ALA A 156 -11.11 -3.18 -6.89
N ASP A 157 -12.05 -2.56 -7.61
CA ASP A 157 -11.90 -2.21 -9.03
C ASP A 157 -10.73 -1.25 -9.27
N ALA A 158 -10.63 -0.20 -8.45
CA ALA A 158 -9.56 0.79 -8.56
C ALA A 158 -8.19 0.17 -8.29
N ARG A 159 -8.09 -0.75 -7.31
CA ARG A 159 -6.85 -1.49 -7.02
C ARG A 159 -6.46 -2.39 -8.17
N MET A 160 -7.42 -3.11 -8.75
CA MET A 160 -7.18 -4.01 -9.88
C MET A 160 -6.79 -3.22 -11.13
N ALA A 161 -7.38 -2.04 -11.38
CA ALA A 161 -7.01 -1.17 -12.49
C ALA A 161 -5.52 -0.78 -12.46
N VAL A 162 -4.97 -0.49 -11.28
CA VAL A 162 -3.54 -0.20 -11.12
C VAL A 162 -2.68 -1.43 -11.47
N LYS A 163 -3.09 -2.64 -11.02
CA LYS A 163 -2.37 -3.88 -11.34
C LYS A 163 -2.36 -4.12 -12.85
N ARG A 164 -3.52 -4.07 -13.50
CA ARG A 164 -3.69 -4.26 -14.95
C ARG A 164 -2.81 -3.30 -15.74
N LEU A 165 -2.84 -2.00 -15.41
CA LEU A 165 -2.04 -1.00 -16.10
C LEU A 165 -0.53 -1.23 -15.93
N ALA A 166 -0.08 -1.59 -14.73
CA ALA A 166 1.33 -1.87 -14.48
C ALA A 166 1.82 -3.12 -15.23
N LEU A 167 1.04 -4.20 -15.23
CA LEU A 167 1.35 -5.44 -15.96
C LEU A 167 1.36 -5.20 -17.48
N GLN A 168 0.36 -4.50 -18.00
CA GLN A 168 0.30 -4.11 -19.41
C GLN A 168 1.54 -3.31 -19.82
N LYS A 169 1.94 -2.30 -19.04
CA LYS A 169 3.16 -1.52 -19.32
C LYS A 169 4.45 -2.32 -19.19
N ALA A 170 4.46 -3.35 -18.37
CA ALA A 170 5.60 -4.27 -18.23
C ALA A 170 5.64 -5.36 -19.32
N GLY A 171 4.61 -5.45 -20.18
CA GLY A 171 4.50 -6.52 -21.17
C GLY A 171 4.31 -7.91 -20.53
N ILE A 172 3.71 -7.97 -19.34
CA ILE A 172 3.45 -9.23 -18.63
C ILE A 172 1.96 -9.54 -18.76
N PRO A 173 1.58 -10.69 -19.36
CA PRO A 173 0.17 -11.05 -19.51
C PRO A 173 -0.46 -11.33 -18.14
N LEU A 174 -1.77 -11.07 -18.07
CA LEU A 174 -2.62 -11.33 -16.92
C LEU A 174 -3.69 -12.35 -17.29
N LEU A 175 -3.87 -13.35 -16.43
CA LEU A 175 -4.99 -14.28 -16.42
C LEU A 175 -5.80 -14.10 -15.14
N GLU A 176 -7.07 -13.74 -15.27
CA GLU A 176 -7.98 -13.63 -14.13
C GLU A 176 -8.87 -14.88 -14.07
N ILE A 177 -8.83 -15.58 -12.94
CA ILE A 177 -9.58 -16.82 -12.70
C ILE A 177 -10.79 -16.50 -11.81
N PRO A 178 -12.02 -16.61 -12.31
CA PRO A 178 -13.23 -16.39 -11.51
C PRO A 178 -13.48 -17.54 -10.53
N GLU A 179 -14.26 -17.26 -9.48
CA GLU A 179 -14.59 -18.18 -8.39
C GLU A 179 -15.12 -19.56 -8.82
N ARG A 180 -15.73 -19.70 -9.99
CA ARG A 180 -16.36 -20.97 -10.41
C ARG A 180 -15.62 -21.69 -11.54
N MET A 181 -14.44 -21.21 -11.92
CA MET A 181 -13.67 -21.84 -12.99
C MET A 181 -13.13 -23.21 -12.53
N GLY A 182 -13.46 -24.25 -13.29
CA GLY A 182 -13.00 -25.60 -13.04
C GLY A 182 -11.55 -25.81 -13.48
N LYS A 183 -10.89 -26.82 -12.93
CA LYS A 183 -9.49 -27.14 -13.27
C LYS A 183 -9.24 -27.34 -14.78
N PRO A 184 -10.10 -28.05 -15.56
CA PRO A 184 -9.91 -28.16 -17.00
C PRO A 184 -9.92 -26.80 -17.73
N ASP A 185 -10.80 -25.89 -17.31
CA ASP A 185 -10.90 -24.55 -17.89
C ASP A 185 -9.68 -23.69 -17.51
N ILE A 186 -9.18 -23.84 -16.27
CA ILE A 186 -7.93 -23.19 -15.85
C ILE A 186 -6.77 -23.68 -16.73
N PHE A 187 -6.67 -24.98 -17.00
CA PHE A 187 -5.64 -25.54 -17.90
C PHE A 187 -5.74 -24.98 -19.32
N ALA A 188 -6.96 -24.91 -19.86
CA ALA A 188 -7.19 -24.34 -21.18
C ALA A 188 -6.76 -22.86 -21.23
N ALA A 189 -7.17 -22.07 -20.23
CA ALA A 189 -6.85 -20.65 -20.15
C ALA A 189 -5.34 -20.39 -19.97
N LEU A 190 -4.64 -21.18 -19.14
CA LEU A 190 -3.18 -21.13 -19.01
C LEU A 190 -2.48 -21.42 -20.33
N SER A 191 -2.95 -22.43 -21.06
CA SER A 191 -2.39 -22.83 -22.34
C SER A 191 -2.59 -21.75 -23.41
N GLU A 192 -3.81 -21.22 -23.52
CA GLU A 192 -4.16 -20.14 -24.45
C GLU A 192 -3.30 -18.89 -24.20
N LYS A 193 -3.21 -18.43 -22.95
CA LYS A 193 -2.41 -17.26 -22.58
C LYS A 193 -0.93 -17.44 -22.86
N THR A 194 -0.41 -18.63 -22.64
CA THR A 194 1.01 -18.95 -22.91
C THR A 194 1.31 -18.91 -24.40
N VAL A 195 0.44 -19.50 -25.25
CA VAL A 195 0.61 -19.48 -26.71
C VAL A 195 0.58 -18.04 -27.25
N MET A 196 -0.35 -17.21 -26.77
CA MET A 196 -0.44 -15.80 -27.18
C MET A 196 0.84 -15.04 -26.82
N PHE A 197 1.36 -15.22 -25.61
CA PHE A 197 2.59 -14.58 -25.16
C PHE A 197 3.82 -14.99 -25.96
N GLU A 198 3.96 -16.29 -26.26
CA GLU A 198 5.06 -16.79 -27.10
C GLU A 198 4.97 -16.27 -28.54
N ALA A 199 3.77 -16.11 -29.08
CA ALA A 199 3.56 -15.53 -30.40
C ALA A 199 3.97 -14.06 -30.44
N GLU A 200 3.55 -13.26 -29.45
CA GLU A 200 3.90 -11.84 -29.34
C GLU A 200 5.41 -11.63 -29.26
N LYS A 201 6.12 -12.46 -28.47
CA LYS A 201 7.60 -12.44 -28.36
C LYS A 201 8.35 -12.77 -29.65
N ARG A 202 7.74 -13.50 -30.60
CA ARG A 202 8.38 -13.85 -31.89
C ARG A 202 8.22 -12.76 -32.94
N THR A 203 7.24 -11.87 -32.76
CA THR A 203 6.89 -10.82 -33.74
C THR A 203 7.43 -9.43 -33.40
N GLY A 204 7.91 -9.22 -32.17
CA GLY A 204 8.52 -7.97 -31.69
C GLY A 204 10.03 -8.10 -31.52
#